data_AF-A0A2N5TKC5-F1
#
_entry.id   AF-A0A2N5TKC5-F1
#
_cell.length_a   1.000
_cell.length_b   1.000
_cell.length_c   1.000
_cell.angle_alpha   90.00
_cell.angle_beta   90.00
_cell.angle_gamma   90.00
#
_symmetry.space_group_name_H-M   'P 1'
#
loop_
_entity.id
_entity.type
_entity.pdbx_description
1 polymer ?
#
loop_
_entity_poly.entity_id
_entity_poly.type
_entity_poly.pdbx_seq_one_letter_code
_entity_poly.pdbx_strand_id
1 'polypeptide(L)'
;RASADIPVPPKGCPHGWDNSDGDVGKAWRALSEKEKEVFKAKVFQHFSKLPIPDDPDEEDDNNDETDTSQATISHEEELIYQPLYKELVNHDKVNLLLVQKDDGPNPKSKTEKQ
;
A
#
# COMPACT_ATOMS: atom_id res chain seq x y z
N ARG A 1 15.86 11.54 10.63
CA ARG A 1 14.80 11.56 9.59
C ARG A 1 15.42 12.08 8.31
N ALA A 2 15.87 11.17 7.44
CA ALA A 2 16.33 11.52 6.10
C ALA A 2 15.16 11.24 5.14
N SER A 3 14.85 12.25 4.34
CA SER A 3 13.76 12.27 3.36
C SER A 3 14.02 11.24 2.26
N ALA A 4 12.94 10.67 1.73
CA ALA A 4 12.88 9.65 0.70
C ALA A 4 13.34 10.14 -0.68
N ASP A 5 14.61 10.55 -0.79
CA ASP A 5 15.23 11.01 -2.04
C ASP A 5 16.30 10.00 -2.48
N ILE A 6 15.88 8.74 -2.63
CA ILE A 6 16.71 7.71 -3.26
C ILE A 6 16.46 7.85 -4.77
N PRO A 7 17.42 8.35 -5.56
CA PRO A 7 17.21 8.60 -6.98
C PRO A 7 16.98 7.28 -7.69
N VAL A 8 15.76 7.08 -8.18
CA VAL A 8 15.42 5.91 -8.99
C VAL A 8 16.26 5.97 -10.28
N PRO A 9 17.01 4.92 -10.63
CA PRO A 9 17.81 4.94 -11.84
C PRO A 9 16.93 5.12 -13.10
N PRO A 10 17.43 5.82 -14.14
CA PRO A 10 16.69 6.00 -15.38
C PRO A 10 16.29 4.66 -16.03
N LYS A 11 15.12 4.63 -16.69
CA LYS A 11 14.68 3.46 -17.47
C LYS A 11 15.76 3.06 -18.49
N GLY A 12 16.15 1.78 -18.48
CA GLY A 12 17.18 1.23 -19.37
C GLY A 12 18.60 1.27 -18.81
N CYS A 13 18.81 1.76 -17.58
CA CYS A 13 20.11 1.69 -16.91
C CYS A 13 20.25 0.38 -16.11
N PRO A 14 21.18 -0.52 -16.48
CA PRO A 14 21.40 -1.79 -15.75
C PRO A 14 22.16 -1.59 -14.43
N HIS A 15 22.63 -0.38 -14.13
CA HIS A 15 23.40 -0.06 -12.92
C HIS A 15 22.61 0.91 -12.01
N GLY A 16 22.70 0.73 -10.69
CA GLY A 16 22.15 1.65 -9.68
C GLY A 16 20.85 1.19 -9.00
N TRP A 17 20.16 0.18 -9.57
CA TRP A 17 18.99 -0.45 -8.93
C TRP A 17 19.40 -1.25 -7.70
N ASP A 18 20.51 -1.99 -7.81
CA ASP A 18 21.05 -2.84 -6.73
C ASP A 18 21.32 -2.09 -5.42
N ASN A 19 21.71 -0.82 -5.49
CA ASN A 19 21.99 -0.02 -4.30
C ASN A 19 20.70 0.45 -3.62
N SER A 20 19.72 0.93 -4.42
CA SER A 20 18.45 1.44 -3.88
C SER A 20 17.59 0.31 -3.33
N ASP A 21 17.47 -0.79 -4.08
CA ASP A 21 16.76 -1.99 -3.63
C ASP A 21 17.54 -2.73 -2.54
N GLY A 22 18.87 -2.59 -2.53
CA GLY A 22 19.74 -3.10 -1.50
C GLY A 22 19.44 -2.51 -0.12
N ASP A 23 19.26 -1.19 -0.04
CA ASP A 23 18.97 -0.50 1.22
C ASP A 23 17.55 -0.79 1.72
N VAL A 24 16.55 -0.79 0.83
CA VAL A 24 15.18 -1.19 1.17
C VAL A 24 15.13 -2.65 1.61
N GLY A 25 15.82 -3.54 0.90
CA GLY A 25 15.91 -4.96 1.26
C GLY A 25 16.62 -5.19 2.60
N LYS A 26 17.66 -4.41 2.92
CA LYS A 26 18.32 -4.44 4.23
C LYS A 26 17.39 -3.95 5.34
N ALA A 27 16.69 -2.83 5.14
CA ALA A 27 15.73 -2.31 6.09
C ALA A 27 14.60 -3.32 6.34
N TRP A 28 14.04 -3.90 5.28
CA TRP A 28 13.03 -4.97 5.38
C TRP A 28 13.56 -6.17 6.16
N ARG A 29 14.77 -6.65 5.90
CA ARG A 29 15.36 -7.79 6.65
C ARG A 29 15.60 -7.48 8.12
N ALA A 30 15.88 -6.22 8.46
CA ALA A 30 16.11 -5.78 9.84
C ALA A 30 14.82 -5.74 10.69
N LEU A 31 13.64 -5.64 10.05
CA LEU A 31 12.37 -5.72 10.75
C LEU A 31 12.14 -7.12 11.33
N SER A 32 11.59 -7.15 12.54
CA SER A 32 11.06 -8.36 13.16
C SER A 32 9.87 -8.91 12.36
N GLU A 33 9.52 -10.17 12.59
CA GLU A 33 8.36 -10.80 11.95
C GLU A 33 7.09 -10.00 12.22
N LYS A 34 6.89 -9.58 13.47
CA LYS A 34 5.75 -8.79 13.94
C LYS A 34 5.64 -7.41 13.26
N GLU A 35 6.77 -6.75 13.01
CA GLU A 35 6.81 -5.49 12.27
C GLU A 35 6.47 -5.68 10.79
N LYS A 36 6.89 -6.80 10.19
CA LYS A 36 6.53 -7.16 8.81
C LYS A 36 5.04 -7.45 8.66
N GLU A 37 4.38 -7.97 9.69
CA GLU A 37 2.93 -8.27 9.64
C GLU A 37 2.06 -7.05 9.36
N VAL A 38 2.52 -5.86 9.73
CA VAL A 38 1.86 -4.58 9.42
C VAL A 38 1.66 -4.37 7.92
N PHE A 39 2.53 -4.96 7.09
CA PHE A 39 2.49 -4.86 5.64
C PHE A 39 1.70 -6.00 4.97
N LYS A 40 1.13 -6.95 5.73
CA LYS A 40 0.19 -7.94 5.18
C LYS A 40 -1.10 -7.23 4.74
N ALA A 41 -1.71 -7.70 3.66
CA ALA A 41 -2.90 -7.08 3.06
C ALA A 41 -3.99 -6.78 4.09
N LYS A 42 -4.37 -7.77 4.89
CA LYS A 42 -5.39 -7.67 5.94
C LYS A 42 -5.13 -6.51 6.93
N VAL A 43 -3.92 -6.45 7.49
CA VAL A 43 -3.54 -5.43 8.49
C VAL A 43 -3.37 -4.05 7.84
N PHE A 44 -2.71 -4.00 6.69
CA PHE A 44 -2.44 -2.76 5.99
C PHE A 44 -3.72 -2.10 5.46
N GLN A 45 -4.65 -2.87 4.91
CA GLN A 45 -5.96 -2.39 4.45
C GLN A 45 -6.78 -1.83 5.62
N HIS A 46 -6.81 -2.54 6.75
CA HIS A 46 -7.54 -2.13 7.96
C HIS A 46 -7.18 -0.70 8.39
N PHE A 47 -5.88 -0.38 8.43
CA PHE A 47 -5.40 0.94 8.88
C PHE A 47 -5.31 1.99 7.77
N SER A 48 -4.95 1.60 6.54
CA SER A 48 -4.75 2.55 5.43
C SER A 48 -6.06 3.12 4.87
N LYS A 49 -7.18 2.39 5.05
CA LYS A 49 -8.50 2.74 4.50
C LYS A 49 -8.46 2.94 2.98
N LEU A 50 -7.45 2.40 2.32
CA LEU A 50 -7.40 2.34 0.87
C LEU A 50 -8.50 1.36 0.42
N PRO A 51 -9.34 1.72 -0.57
CA PRO A 51 -10.22 0.78 -1.21
C PRO A 51 -9.33 -0.12 -2.07
N ILE A 52 -9.04 -1.28 -1.52
CA ILE A 52 -8.41 -2.37 -2.26
C ILE A 52 -9.57 -3.09 -2.95
N PRO A 53 -9.55 -3.25 -4.28
CA PRO A 53 -10.52 -4.09 -4.95
C PRO A 53 -10.37 -5.52 -4.43
N ASP A 54 -11.48 -6.20 -4.14
CA ASP A 54 -11.47 -7.62 -3.83
C ASP A 54 -10.81 -8.34 -5.02
N ASP A 55 -9.59 -8.82 -4.82
CA ASP A 55 -8.86 -9.58 -5.83
C ASP A 55 -9.40 -11.01 -5.77
N PRO A 56 -10.10 -11.51 -6.82
CA PRO A 56 -10.74 -12.82 -6.77
C PRO A 56 -9.73 -13.99 -6.76
N ASP A 57 -8.43 -13.71 -6.88
CA ASP A 57 -7.35 -14.72 -6.89
C ASP A 57 -6.70 -14.91 -5.50
N GLU A 58 -7.07 -14.14 -4.47
CA GLU A 58 -6.76 -14.52 -3.09
C GLU A 58 -7.78 -15.58 -2.65
N GLU A 59 -7.35 -16.83 -2.48
CA GLU A 59 -8.14 -17.90 -1.85
C GLU A 59 -8.50 -17.48 -0.40
N ASP A 60 -9.53 -16.66 -0.27
CA ASP A 60 -10.21 -16.37 0.98
C ASP A 60 -11.11 -17.57 1.30
N ASP A 61 -10.60 -18.47 2.12
CA ASP A 61 -11.37 -19.53 2.78
C ASP A 61 -12.30 -18.95 3.87
N ASN A 62 -13.06 -17.91 3.51
CA ASN A 62 -14.15 -17.42 4.33
C ASN A 62 -15.24 -16.79 3.45
N ASN A 63 -16.04 -17.69 2.88
CA ASN A 63 -17.32 -17.39 2.26
C ASN A 63 -18.24 -16.61 3.23
N ASP A 64 -18.31 -15.28 3.09
CA ASP A 64 -19.51 -14.52 3.38
C ASP A 64 -19.73 -13.41 2.34
N GLU A 65 -20.96 -13.38 1.86
CA GLU A 65 -21.40 -12.70 0.66
C GLU A 65 -21.54 -11.19 0.91
N THR A 66 -21.08 -10.37 -0.03
CA THR A 66 -21.55 -8.98 -0.23
C THR A 66 -21.36 -8.01 0.94
N ASP A 67 -20.12 -7.72 1.33
CA ASP A 67 -19.86 -6.45 1.99
C ASP A 67 -18.55 -5.88 1.49
N THR A 68 -18.42 -4.56 1.59
CA THR A 68 -17.15 -3.87 1.41
C THR A 68 -16.37 -4.10 2.70
N SER A 69 -16.12 -5.38 3.03
CA SER A 69 -15.75 -5.83 4.37
C SER A 69 -14.32 -5.41 4.62
N GLN A 70 -14.19 -4.21 5.16
CA GLN A 70 -12.98 -3.66 5.76
C GLN A 70 -12.28 -4.78 6.52
N ALA A 71 -11.16 -5.30 5.99
CA ALA A 71 -10.42 -6.41 6.56
C ALA A 71 -10.36 -6.29 8.09
N THR A 72 -11.10 -7.14 8.81
CA THR A 72 -11.26 -7.00 10.26
C THR A 72 -10.17 -7.81 10.96
N ILE A 73 -9.23 -7.10 11.58
CA ILE A 73 -8.29 -7.69 12.53
C ILE A 73 -8.92 -7.69 13.93
N SER A 74 -8.47 -8.59 14.81
CA SER A 74 -8.94 -8.64 16.20
C SER A 74 -8.56 -7.37 16.95
N HIS A 75 -9.29 -7.02 18.01
CA HIS A 75 -8.95 -5.88 18.86
C HIS A 75 -7.56 -6.02 19.50
N GLU A 76 -7.14 -7.23 19.85
CA GLU A 76 -5.80 -7.50 20.38
C GLU A 76 -4.72 -7.20 19.32
N GLU A 77 -4.95 -7.60 18.08
CA GLU A 77 -4.09 -7.30 16.93
C GLU A 77 -4.08 -5.80 16.65
N GLU A 78 -5.22 -5.12 16.75
CA GLU A 78 -5.32 -3.67 16.57
C GLU A 78 -4.42 -2.93 17.56
N LEU A 79 -4.49 -3.26 18.86
CA LEU A 79 -3.65 -2.66 19.89
C LEU A 79 -2.15 -2.89 19.64
N ILE A 80 -1.81 -4.01 19.03
CA ILE A 80 -0.45 -4.41 18.70
C ILE A 80 0.07 -3.68 17.46
N TYR A 81 -0.68 -3.70 16.36
CA TYR A 81 -0.21 -3.24 15.06
C TYR A 81 -0.46 -1.77 14.82
N GLN A 82 -1.42 -1.14 15.50
CA GLN A 82 -1.66 0.30 15.38
C GLN A 82 -0.41 1.17 15.64
N PRO A 83 0.37 0.96 16.74
CA PRO A 83 1.60 1.75 16.94
C PRO A 83 2.66 1.45 15.86
N LEU A 84 2.78 0.20 15.44
CA LEU A 84 3.75 -0.20 14.41
C LEU A 84 3.38 0.39 13.03
N TYR A 85 2.11 0.42 12.68
CA TYR A 85 1.60 1.07 11.47
C TYR A 85 1.92 2.56 11.46
N LYS A 86 1.71 3.25 12.59
CA LYS A 86 2.04 4.67 12.73
C LYS A 86 3.53 4.96 12.52
N GLU A 87 4.40 4.04 12.93
CA GLU A 87 5.84 4.22 12.85
C GLU A 87 6.44 3.81 11.49
N LEU A 88 6.05 2.66 10.97
CA LEU A 88 6.70 2.00 9.83
C LEU A 88 6.15 2.43 8.48
N VAL A 89 4.89 2.87 8.42
CA VAL A 89 4.22 3.20 7.16
C VAL A 89 4.46 4.66 6.78
N ASN A 90 4.70 4.89 5.50
CA ASN A 90 4.75 6.23 4.94
C ASN A 90 3.31 6.77 4.72
N HIS A 91 2.78 7.44 5.74
CA HIS A 91 1.41 7.99 5.71
C HIS A 91 1.20 9.05 4.63
N ASP A 92 2.24 9.81 4.27
CA ASP A 92 2.13 10.81 3.20
C ASP A 92 1.85 10.15 1.85
N LYS A 93 2.49 9.00 1.57
CA LYS A 93 2.23 8.20 0.37
C LYS A 93 0.85 7.59 0.39
N VAL A 94 0.40 7.07 1.54
CA VAL A 94 -0.96 6.52 1.69
C VAL A 94 -2.01 7.61 1.44
N ASN A 95 -1.83 8.79 2.04
CA ASN A 95 -2.73 9.92 1.87
C ASN A 95 -2.79 10.41 0.41
N LEU A 96 -1.67 10.40 -0.31
CA LEU A 96 -1.65 10.77 -1.73
C LEU A 96 -2.55 9.85 -2.58
N LEU A 97 -2.57 8.55 -2.27
CA LEU A 97 -3.42 7.57 -2.96
C LEU A 97 -4.91 7.70 -2.60
N LEU A 98 -5.21 8.25 -1.43
CA LEU A 98 -6.58 8.58 -1.04
C LEU A 98 -7.10 9.80 -1.81
N VAL A 99 -6.25 10.83 -2.02
CA VAL A 99 -6.61 12.09 -2.69
C VAL A 99 -6.74 11.93 -4.21
N GLN A 100 -5.94 11.07 -4.85
CA GLN A 100 -5.98 10.89 -6.32
C GLN A 100 -7.27 10.28 -6.87
N LYS A 101 -8.25 9.92 -6.04
CA LYS A 101 -9.52 9.35 -6.50
C LYS A 101 -10.49 10.36 -7.10
N ASP A 102 -10.22 11.66 -7.01
CA ASP A 102 -11.11 12.70 -7.56
C ASP A 102 -10.69 13.27 -8.94
N ASP A 103 -9.50 12.95 -9.46
CA ASP A 103 -9.02 13.47 -10.76
C ASP A 103 -9.04 12.41 -11.88
N GLY A 104 -10.13 11.65 -11.97
CA GLY A 104 -10.40 10.86 -13.17
C GLY A 104 -10.69 11.79 -14.37
N PRO A 105 -10.06 11.60 -15.55
CA PRO A 105 -10.42 12.39 -16.72
C PRO A 105 -11.89 12.12 -17.08
N ASN A 106 -12.72 13.16 -17.00
CA ASN A 106 -14.12 13.15 -17.41
C ASN A 106 -14.28 12.58 -18.83
N PRO A 107 -14.92 11.42 -19.04
CA PRO A 107 -15.10 10.84 -20.36
C PRO A 107 -16.33 11.43 -21.04
N LYS A 108 -16.43 12.76 -21.19
CA LYS A 108 -17.47 13.40 -22.00
C LYS A 108 -16.97 14.66 -22.67
N SER A 109 -16.42 14.48 -23.88
CA SER A 109 -16.63 15.40 -25.00
C SER A 109 -16.37 14.63 -26.31
N LYS A 110 -17.35 13.79 -26.69
CA LYS A 110 -17.61 13.52 -28.11
C LYS A 110 -18.28 14.76 -28.68
N THR A 111 -17.55 15.53 -29.48
CA THR A 111 -18.09 16.51 -30.43
C THR A 111 -16.98 16.71 -31.46
N GLU A 112 -17.15 16.76 -32.76
CA GLU A 112 -18.18 16.39 -33.72
C GLU A 112 -17.43 16.49 -35.06
N LYS A 113 -17.81 15.65 -36.01
CA LYS A 113 -17.32 15.61 -37.38
C LYS A 113 -17.46 16.98 -38.06
N GLN A 114 -16.40 17.49 -38.70
CA GLN A 114 -16.47 18.16 -40.00
C GLN A 114 -15.22 17.84 -40.82
#